data_AF-A0A7W7GM80-F1
#
_entry.id   AF-A0A7W7GM80-F1
#
_cell.length_a   1.000
_cell.length_b   1.000
_cell.length_c   1.000
_cell.angle_alpha   90.00
_cell.angle_beta   90.00
_cell.angle_gamma   90.00
#
_symmetry.space_group_name_H-M   'P 1'
#
loop_
_entity.id
_entity.type
_entity.pdbx_description
1 polymer ?
#
loop_
_entity_poly.entity_id
_entity_poly.type
_entity_poly.pdbx_seq_one_letter_code
_entity_poly.pdbx_strand_id
1 'polypeptide(L)'
;MMNLTTTLAAGVPLAAEVPEISPSYDAPWMDTLENVTAMVIGSCLVAIMAAVAIGGMIWLFGKLSKSGGAQSVGISIFLWGVVGGALIASVSALVRWGAGLTLF
;
A
#
# COMPACT_ATOMS: atom_id res chain seq x y z
N MET A 1 -1.08 -41.88 23.02
CA MET A 1 -0.68 -40.46 22.85
C MET A 1 -0.50 -40.22 21.37
N MET A 2 -1.40 -39.46 20.75
CA MET A 2 -1.42 -39.21 19.30
C MET A 2 -0.39 -38.14 18.97
N ASN A 3 0.57 -38.46 18.11
CA ASN A 3 1.72 -37.60 17.80
C ASN A 3 1.27 -36.43 16.90
N LEU A 4 1.51 -35.19 17.33
CA LEU A 4 1.08 -33.96 16.63
C LEU A 4 1.67 -33.81 15.21
N THR A 5 2.76 -34.52 14.92
CA THR A 5 3.37 -34.58 13.59
C THR A 5 2.52 -35.30 12.55
N THR A 6 1.73 -36.29 12.98
CA THR A 6 0.86 -37.08 12.07
C THR A 6 -0.40 -36.31 11.64
N THR A 7 -0.91 -35.39 12.46
CA THR A 7 -2.08 -34.57 12.11
C THR A 7 -1.73 -33.39 11.21
N LEU A 8 -0.50 -32.84 11.32
CA LEU A 8 0.03 -31.86 10.37
C LEU A 8 0.17 -32.47 8.97
N ALA A 9 0.63 -33.71 8.85
CA ALA A 9 0.72 -34.43 7.57
C ALA A 9 -0.65 -34.75 6.95
N ALA A 10 -1.73 -34.81 7.74
CA ALA A 10 -3.10 -35.02 7.27
C ALA A 10 -3.84 -33.72 6.92
N GLY A 11 -3.31 -32.55 7.31
CA GLY A 11 -3.81 -31.23 6.89
C GLY A 11 -3.15 -30.69 5.61
N VAL A 12 -1.98 -31.22 5.23
CA VAL A 12 -1.24 -30.85 4.02
C VAL A 12 -1.80 -31.43 2.69
N PRO A 13 -2.50 -32.59 2.61
CA PRO A 13 -2.96 -33.09 1.32
C PRO A 13 -4.08 -32.22 0.74
N LEU A 14 -4.79 -31.42 1.56
CA LEU A 14 -5.76 -30.46 1.05
C LEU A 14 -5.11 -29.24 0.39
N ALA A 15 -3.87 -28.90 0.71
CA ALA A 15 -3.15 -27.80 0.07
C ALA A 15 -2.50 -28.22 -1.26
N ALA A 16 -2.36 -29.53 -1.50
CA ALA A 16 -1.72 -30.09 -2.70
C ALA A 16 -2.69 -30.41 -3.83
N GLU A 17 -3.99 -30.51 -3.55
CA GLU A 17 -5.05 -30.87 -4.53
C GLU A 17 -6.05 -29.74 -4.81
N VAL A 18 -5.85 -28.55 -4.25
CA VAL A 18 -6.57 -27.37 -4.75
C VAL A 18 -6.03 -27.14 -6.15
N PRO A 19 -6.85 -27.31 -7.21
CA PRO A 19 -6.44 -26.88 -8.54
C PRO A 19 -5.93 -25.46 -8.39
N GLU A 20 -4.83 -25.12 -9.03
CA GLU A 20 -4.32 -23.77 -9.08
C GLU A 20 -5.42 -22.90 -9.72
N ILE A 21 -6.39 -22.47 -8.92
CA ILE A 21 -7.40 -21.47 -9.28
C ILE A 21 -6.62 -20.16 -9.20
N SER A 22 -5.71 -20.01 -10.15
CA SER A 22 -5.13 -18.74 -10.50
C SER A 22 -6.30 -17.89 -10.99
N PRO A 23 -6.52 -16.69 -10.42
CA PRO A 23 -7.50 -15.78 -10.97
C PRO A 23 -7.20 -15.60 -12.46
N SER A 24 -8.21 -15.81 -13.32
CA SER A 24 -8.05 -15.61 -14.75
C SER A 24 -8.08 -14.11 -15.02
N TYR A 25 -6.95 -13.57 -15.50
CA TYR A 25 -6.80 -12.18 -15.91
C TYR A 25 -7.00 -11.98 -17.42
N ASP A 26 -7.47 -13.01 -18.14
CA ASP A 26 -7.62 -13.01 -19.62
C ASP A 26 -8.83 -12.19 -20.13
N ALA A 27 -9.43 -11.37 -19.30
CA ALA A 27 -10.52 -10.53 -19.75
C ALA A 27 -10.00 -9.39 -20.64
N PRO A 28 -10.63 -9.08 -21.79
CA PRO A 28 -10.15 -8.05 -22.72
C PRO A 28 -10.16 -6.62 -22.15
N TRP A 29 -10.77 -6.40 -20.99
CA TRP A 29 -10.76 -5.14 -20.25
C TRP A 29 -9.73 -5.13 -19.10
N MET A 30 -9.00 -6.22 -18.85
CA MET A 30 -8.07 -6.32 -17.72
C MET A 30 -6.90 -5.35 -17.88
N ASP A 31 -6.34 -5.23 -19.08
CA ASP A 31 -5.34 -4.21 -19.43
C ASP A 31 -5.84 -2.79 -19.15
N THR A 32 -7.12 -2.51 -19.38
CA THR A 32 -7.69 -1.18 -19.11
C THR A 32 -7.82 -0.95 -17.60
N LEU A 33 -8.26 -1.95 -16.85
CA LEU A 33 -8.38 -1.87 -15.40
C LEU A 33 -7.01 -1.72 -14.74
N GLU A 34 -6.00 -2.44 -15.21
CA GLU A 34 -4.61 -2.31 -14.76
C GLU A 34 -4.07 -0.90 -14.99
N ASN A 35 -4.20 -0.38 -16.21
CA ASN A 35 -3.70 0.94 -16.56
C ASN A 35 -4.39 2.06 -15.76
N VAL A 36 -5.72 1.99 -15.61
CA VAL A 36 -6.47 2.99 -14.83
C VAL A 36 -6.12 2.89 -13.35
N THR A 37 -6.03 1.67 -12.80
CA THR A 37 -5.69 1.46 -11.40
C THR A 37 -4.28 1.93 -11.09
N ALA A 38 -3.30 1.61 -11.95
CA ALA A 38 -1.93 2.09 -11.83
C ALA A 38 -1.86 3.63 -11.88
N MET A 39 -2.61 4.26 -12.80
CA MET A 39 -2.64 5.71 -12.94
C MET A 39 -3.24 6.40 -11.70
N VAL A 40 -4.34 5.87 -11.18
CA VAL A 40 -5.01 6.43 -10.00
C VAL A 40 -4.15 6.26 -8.76
N ILE A 41 -3.63 5.06 -8.50
CA ILE A 41 -2.77 4.80 -7.34
C ILE A 41 -1.48 5.64 -7.44
N GLY A 42 -0.84 5.67 -8.62
CA GLY A 42 0.38 6.44 -8.84
C GLY A 42 0.18 7.94 -8.62
N SER A 43 -0.90 8.52 -9.15
CA SER A 43 -1.21 9.94 -8.97
C SER A 43 -1.54 10.29 -7.51
N CYS A 44 -2.28 9.44 -6.80
CA CYS A 44 -2.52 9.59 -5.36
C CYS A 44 -1.23 9.56 -4.55
N LEU A 45 -0.31 8.64 -4.88
CA LEU A 45 0.96 8.51 -4.17
C LEU A 45 1.86 9.73 -4.39
N VAL A 46 1.92 10.25 -5.63
CA VAL A 46 2.64 11.49 -5.94
C VAL A 46 2.05 12.69 -5.20
N ALA A 47 0.72 12.82 -5.14
CA ALA A 47 0.06 13.91 -4.43
C ALA A 47 0.36 13.90 -2.93
N ILE A 48 0.38 12.71 -2.31
CA ILE A 48 0.72 12.57 -0.89
C ILE A 48 2.18 12.91 -0.64
N MET A 49 3.09 12.45 -1.50
CA MET A 49 4.51 12.81 -1.39
C MET A 49 4.71 14.32 -1.48
N ALA A 50 3.99 15.01 -2.37
CA ALA A 50 4.01 16.47 -2.44
C ALA A 50 3.47 17.12 -1.16
N ALA A 51 2.36 16.62 -0.60
CA ALA A 51 1.79 17.12 0.64
C ALA A 51 2.75 16.94 1.84
N VAL A 52 3.44 15.79 1.92
CA VAL A 52 4.47 15.52 2.94
C VAL A 52 5.65 16.48 2.78
N ALA A 53 6.12 16.70 1.56
CA ALA A 53 7.21 17.64 1.28
C ALA A 53 6.83 19.07 1.71
N ILE A 54 5.62 19.52 1.36
CA ILE A 54 5.10 20.84 1.76
C ILE A 54 4.96 20.94 3.28
N GLY A 55 4.39 19.93 3.94
CA GLY A 55 4.28 19.89 5.40
C GLY A 55 5.64 19.96 6.09
N GLY A 56 6.63 19.22 5.56
CA GLY A 56 8.03 19.26 6.01
C GLY A 56 8.67 20.63 5.83
N MET A 57 8.46 21.29 4.68
CA MET A 57 8.94 22.65 4.43
C MET A 57 8.30 23.66 5.40
N ILE A 58 6.97 23.64 5.55
CA ILE A 58 6.25 24.52 6.48
C ILE A 58 6.74 24.31 7.91
N TRP A 59 6.98 23.06 8.32
CA TRP A 59 7.53 22.75 9.64
C TRP A 59 8.95 23.30 9.83
N LEU A 60 9.84 23.15 8.85
CA LEU A 60 11.20 23.68 8.87
C LEU A 60 11.19 25.22 8.93
N PHE A 61 10.40 25.88 8.09
CA PHE A 61 10.25 27.34 8.13
C PHE A 61 9.58 27.83 9.42
N GLY A 62 8.64 27.06 9.98
CA GLY A 62 8.05 27.32 11.28
C GLY A 62 9.08 27.31 12.41
N LYS A 63 10.03 26.35 12.39
CA LYS A 63 11.15 26.30 13.33
C LYS A 63 12.10 27.50 13.18
N LEU A 64 12.42 27.89 11.96
CA LEU A 64 13.30 29.03 11.68
C LEU A 64 12.65 30.37 12.08
N SER A 65 11.33 30.48 11.93
CA SER A 65 10.56 31.69 12.23
C SER A 65 10.11 31.79 13.71
N LYS A 66 10.38 30.76 14.53
CA LYS A 66 9.85 30.63 15.92
C LYS A 66 8.33 30.80 16.03
N SER A 67 7.60 30.52 14.94
CA SER A 67 6.15 30.64 14.90
C SER A 67 5.50 29.33 15.35
N GLY A 68 4.93 29.34 16.56
CA GLY A 68 4.28 28.15 17.14
C GLY A 68 3.12 27.61 16.31
N GLY A 69 2.40 28.48 15.59
CA GLY A 69 1.30 28.07 14.69
C GLY A 69 1.79 27.34 13.45
N ALA A 70 2.84 27.84 12.78
CA ALA A 70 3.41 27.18 11.61
C ALA A 70 4.07 25.84 11.96
N GLN A 71 4.64 25.73 13.16
CA GLN A 71 5.22 24.48 13.65
C GLN A 71 4.16 23.41 13.94
N SER A 72 3.03 23.76 14.57
CA SER A 72 1.98 22.77 14.88
C SER A 72 1.23 22.31 13.63
N VAL A 73 0.96 23.23 12.70
CA VAL A 73 0.31 22.91 11.42
C VAL A 73 1.24 22.08 10.54
N GLY A 74 2.52 22.49 10.41
CA GLY A 74 3.51 21.78 9.61
C GLY A 74 3.73 20.34 10.10
N ILE A 75 3.85 20.13 11.42
CA ILE A 75 4.08 18.78 11.96
C ILE A 75 2.86 17.88 11.81
N SER A 76 1.64 18.44 11.95
CA SER A 76 0.40 17.69 11.79
C SER A 76 0.21 17.22 10.35
N ILE A 77 0.41 18.12 9.37
CA ILE A 77 0.34 17.78 7.95
C ILE A 77 1.41 16.76 7.57
N PHE A 78 2.64 16.91 8.09
CA PHE A 78 3.71 15.97 7.84
C PHE A 78 3.40 14.57 8.39
N LEU A 79 2.94 14.48 9.65
CA LEU A 79 2.61 13.20 10.29
C LEU A 79 1.45 12.50 9.59
N TRP A 80 0.34 13.20 9.34
CA TRP A 80 -0.80 12.62 8.64
C TRP A 80 -0.49 12.27 7.18
N GLY A 81 0.36 13.04 6.51
CA GLY A 81 0.85 12.72 5.18
C GLY A 81 1.69 11.44 5.15
N VAL A 82 2.59 11.25 6.12
CA VAL A 82 3.40 10.02 6.24
C VAL A 82 2.53 8.81 6.55
N VAL A 83 1.58 8.93 7.48
CA VAL A 83 0.65 7.85 7.83
C VAL A 83 -0.26 7.50 6.64
N GLY A 84 -0.85 8.50 5.98
CA GLY A 84 -1.68 8.30 4.80
C GLY A 84 -0.90 7.67 3.63
N GLY A 85 0.35 8.11 3.42
CA GLY A 85 1.24 7.53 2.42
C GLY A 85 1.59 6.06 2.71
N ALA A 86 1.90 5.73 3.96
CA ALA A 86 2.19 4.36 4.37
C ALA A 86 0.98 3.43 4.18
N LEU A 87 -0.24 3.91 4.48
CA LEU A 87 -1.47 3.15 4.26
C LEU A 87 -1.70 2.87 2.77
N ILE A 88 -1.58 3.88 1.91
CA ILE A 88 -1.80 3.73 0.47
C ILE A 88 -0.71 2.88 -0.17
N ALA A 89 0.56 3.05 0.24
CA ALA A 89 1.65 2.18 -0.21
C ALA A 89 1.43 0.72 0.19
N SER A 90 0.95 0.48 1.42
CA SER A 90 0.64 -0.87 1.91
C SER A 90 -0.49 -1.53 1.14
N VAL A 91 -1.59 -0.80 0.89
CA VAL A 91 -2.71 -1.29 0.07
C VAL A 91 -2.25 -1.56 -1.36
N SER A 92 -1.42 -0.69 -1.93
CA SER A 92 -0.88 -0.86 -3.29
C SER A 92 0.00 -2.10 -3.40
N ALA A 93 0.83 -2.38 -2.38
CA ALA A 93 1.65 -3.60 -2.32
C ALA A 93 0.81 -4.87 -2.18
N LEU A 94 -0.28 -4.81 -1.40
CA LEU A 94 -1.26 -5.88 -1.27
C LEU A 94 -1.99 -6.17 -2.57
N VAL A 95 -2.41 -5.13 -3.31
CA VAL A 95 -3.04 -5.28 -4.63
C VAL A 95 -2.04 -5.89 -5.61
N ARG A 96 -0.79 -5.42 -5.64
CA ARG A 96 0.26 -6.02 -6.47
C ARG A 96 0.51 -7.51 -6.14
N TRP A 97 0.50 -7.87 -4.86
CA TRP A 97 0.71 -9.24 -4.43
C TRP A 97 -0.49 -10.15 -4.75
N GLY A 98 -1.71 -9.71 -4.45
CA GLY A 98 -2.92 -10.51 -4.64
C GLY A 98 -3.44 -10.53 -6.08
N ALA A 99 -3.15 -9.51 -6.87
CA ALA A 99 -3.59 -9.42 -8.25
C ALA A 99 -2.49 -9.83 -9.26
N GLY A 100 -1.25 -10.04 -8.83
CA GLY A 100 -0.10 -10.28 -9.72
C GLY A 100 0.24 -9.10 -10.64
N LEU A 101 -0.51 -8.00 -10.52
CA LEU A 101 -0.41 -6.84 -11.38
C LEU A 101 0.86 -6.07 -11.04
N THR A 102 1.68 -5.80 -12.06
CA THR A 102 2.81 -4.89 -11.90
C THR A 102 2.29 -3.46 -11.84
N LEU A 103 1.78 -3.10 -10.66
CA LEU A 103 1.57 -1.71 -10.29
C LEU A 103 2.95 -1.16 -9.94
N PHE A 104 3.60 -0.56 -10.94
CA PHE A 104 4.92 0.08 -10.94
C PHE A 104 6.02 -0.69 -10.18
#